data_AF-A0A3D5U882-F1
#
_entry.id   AF-A0A3D5U882-F1
#
_cell.length_a   1.000
_cell.length_b   1.000
_cell.length_c   1.000
_cell.angle_alpha   90.00
_cell.angle_beta   90.00
_cell.angle_gamma   90.00
#
_symmetry.space_group_name_H-M   'P 1'
#
loop_
_entity.id
_entity.type
_entity.pdbx_description
1 polymer ?
#
loop_
_entity_poly.entity_id
_entity_poly.type
_entity_poly.pdbx_seq_one_letter_code
_entity_poly.pdbx_strand_id
1 'polypeptide(L)'
;MGEYNILLIKVDILKKILFILIGLMMMVGLNAQVGLFELAYDMTLEEADGILALMGFLPEESEEDAVKYYSDLNQFVSAILVFVEPNTKRVAGWFVKYNSENGEDNDHLTISRIAQMHGKTNHFDEETQQLIWFLTDSRTLHVMYAA
;
A
#
# COMPACT_ATOMS: atom_id res chain seq x y z
N MET A 1 -8.76 15.89 -53.37
CA MET A 1 -9.36 14.75 -52.63
C MET A 1 -8.35 14.01 -51.75
N GLY A 2 -7.08 13.88 -52.14
CA GLY A 2 -6.05 13.17 -51.33
C GLY A 2 -5.60 13.87 -50.04
N GLU A 3 -5.49 15.20 -50.02
CA GLU A 3 -5.01 15.94 -48.83
C GLU A 3 -5.99 15.89 -47.65
N TYR A 4 -7.30 15.95 -47.91
CA TYR A 4 -8.34 15.81 -46.89
C TYR A 4 -8.29 14.43 -46.22
N ASN A 5 -8.06 13.37 -46.98
CA ASN A 5 -7.91 12.01 -46.43
C ASN A 5 -6.65 11.88 -45.56
N ILE A 6 -5.53 12.51 -45.96
CA ILE A 6 -4.30 12.52 -45.16
C ILE A 6 -4.50 13.28 -43.84
N LEU A 7 -5.26 14.39 -43.87
CA LEU A 7 -5.54 15.20 -42.70
C LEU A 7 -6.47 14.47 -41.71
N LEU A 8 -7.48 13.77 -42.21
CA LEU A 8 -8.36 12.90 -41.41
C LEU A 8 -7.57 11.77 -40.73
N ILE A 9 -6.70 11.08 -41.47
CA ILE A 9 -5.85 10.01 -40.91
C ILE A 9 -4.94 10.54 -39.79
N LYS A 10 -4.34 11.73 -39.95
CA LYS A 10 -3.50 12.35 -38.91
C LYS A 10 -4.29 12.70 -37.65
N VAL A 11 -5.52 13.20 -37.79
CA VAL A 11 -6.40 13.51 -36.67
C VAL A 11 -6.78 12.26 -35.89
N ASP A 12 -7.06 11.15 -36.59
CA ASP A 12 -7.40 9.89 -35.93
C ASP A 12 -6.20 9.26 -35.21
N ILE A 13 -4.99 9.37 -35.77
CA ILE A 13 -3.76 8.96 -35.10
C ILE A 13 -3.51 9.80 -33.84
N LEU A 14 -3.69 11.13 -33.91
CA LEU A 14 -3.50 12.03 -32.77
C LEU A 14 -4.47 11.72 -31.63
N LYS A 15 -5.75 11.46 -31.94
CA LYS A 15 -6.75 11.03 -30.94
C LYS A 15 -6.34 9.74 -30.24
N LYS A 16 -5.87 8.73 -30.99
CA LYS A 16 -5.41 7.46 -30.42
C LYS A 16 -4.22 7.66 -29.48
N ILE A 17 -3.24 8.47 -29.87
CA ILE A 17 -2.09 8.80 -29.03
C ILE A 17 -2.56 9.49 -27.74
N LEU A 18 -3.48 10.44 -27.83
CA LEU A 18 -4.03 11.13 -26.66
C LEU A 18 -4.72 10.15 -25.68
N PHE A 19 -5.52 9.21 -26.19
CA PHE A 19 -6.15 8.19 -25.34
C PHE A 19 -5.14 7.26 -24.67
N ILE A 20 -4.06 6.88 -25.37
CA ILE A 20 -2.97 6.08 -24.79
C ILE A 20 -2.26 6.87 -23.68
N LEU A 21 -1.97 8.15 -23.89
CA LEU A 21 -1.32 9.00 -22.88
C LEU A 21 -2.20 9.21 -21.64
N ILE A 22 -3.50 9.40 -21.83
CA ILE A 22 -4.47 9.47 -20.73
C ILE A 22 -4.50 8.14 -19.96
N GLY A 23 -4.56 7.01 -20.66
CA GLY A 23 -4.51 5.68 -20.05
C GLY A 23 -3.22 5.45 -19.25
N LEU A 24 -2.06 5.84 -19.80
CA LEU A 24 -0.78 5.74 -19.11
C LEU A 24 -0.72 6.62 -17.86
N MET A 25 -1.25 7.85 -17.91
CA MET A 25 -1.35 8.73 -16.73
C MET A 25 -2.28 8.15 -15.64
N MET A 26 -3.38 7.51 -16.03
CA MET A 26 -4.28 6.84 -15.09
C MET A 26 -3.60 5.65 -14.39
N MET A 27 -2.74 4.90 -15.10
CA MET A 27 -2.00 3.79 -14.51
C MET A 27 -1.02 4.23 -13.41
N VAL A 28 -0.42 5.43 -13.53
CA VAL A 28 0.50 5.95 -12.50
C VAL A 28 -0.25 6.25 -11.19
N GLY A 29 -1.52 6.65 -11.26
CA GLY A 29 -2.38 6.93 -10.09
C GLY A 29 -2.84 5.69 -9.32
N LEU A 30 -2.68 4.48 -9.86
CA LEU A 30 -3.09 3.24 -9.20
C LEU A 30 -2.13 2.81 -8.07
N ASN A 31 -0.93 3.40 -7.97
CA ASN A 31 0.07 3.06 -6.95
C ASN A 31 -0.26 3.58 -5.53
N ALA A 32 -1.37 4.29 -5.33
CA ALA A 32 -1.73 4.86 -4.03
C ALA A 32 -2.29 3.83 -3.01
N GLN A 33 -2.46 2.57 -3.40
CA GLN A 33 -3.09 1.53 -2.56
C GLN A 33 -2.12 0.50 -1.97
N VAL A 34 -0.82 0.72 -2.14
CA VAL A 34 0.25 -0.15 -1.60
C VAL A 34 0.86 0.54 -0.38
N GLY A 35 0.94 -0.13 0.76
CA GLY A 35 1.65 0.40 1.93
C GLY A 35 2.93 -0.37 2.22
N LEU A 36 3.42 -0.27 3.44
CA LEU A 36 4.66 -0.93 3.85
C LEU A 36 4.59 -2.45 3.61
N PHE A 37 5.74 -3.06 3.30
CA PHE A 37 5.87 -4.49 2.94
C PHE A 37 5.19 -4.89 1.62
N GLU A 38 4.92 -3.91 0.75
CA GLU A 38 4.28 -4.14 -0.57
C GLU A 38 2.88 -4.77 -0.50
N LEU A 39 2.29 -4.80 0.70
CA LEU A 39 0.90 -5.18 0.89
C LEU A 39 -0.01 -4.11 0.28
N ALA A 40 -1.06 -4.59 -0.37
CA ALA A 40 -2.04 -3.76 -1.03
C ALA A 40 -3.44 -4.18 -0.60
N TYR A 41 -4.35 -3.22 -0.56
CA TYR A 41 -5.76 -3.54 -0.42
C TYR A 41 -6.26 -4.35 -1.61
N ASP A 42 -7.31 -5.15 -1.37
CA ASP A 42 -7.96 -6.01 -2.35
C ASP A 42 -7.10 -7.15 -2.91
N MET A 43 -5.82 -7.30 -2.56
CA MET A 43 -5.04 -8.46 -2.97
C MET A 43 -5.57 -9.74 -2.31
N THR A 44 -5.30 -10.90 -2.91
CA THR A 44 -5.64 -12.19 -2.31
C THR A 44 -4.71 -12.51 -1.13
N LEU A 45 -5.18 -13.33 -0.20
CA LEU A 45 -4.34 -13.80 0.91
C LEU A 45 -3.11 -14.57 0.41
N GLU A 46 -3.25 -15.35 -0.67
CA GLU A 46 -2.15 -16.10 -1.29
C GLU A 46 -1.05 -15.17 -1.84
N GLU A 47 -1.43 -14.06 -2.46
CA GLU A 47 -0.46 -13.04 -2.89
C GLU A 47 0.24 -12.40 -1.69
N ALA A 48 -0.49 -12.12 -0.61
CA ALA A 48 0.08 -11.54 0.61
C ALA A 48 1.06 -12.51 1.28
N ASP A 49 0.70 -13.80 1.38
CA ASP A 49 1.56 -14.87 1.87
C ASP A 49 2.86 -14.95 1.08
N GLY A 50 2.77 -14.89 -0.26
CA GLY A 50 3.93 -14.92 -1.14
C GLY A 50 4.88 -13.74 -0.91
N ILE A 51 4.34 -12.52 -0.83
CA ILE A 51 5.14 -11.30 -0.60
C ILE A 51 5.81 -11.35 0.78
N LEU A 52 5.06 -11.69 1.82
CA LEU A 52 5.58 -11.73 3.19
C LEU A 52 6.61 -12.84 3.37
N ALA A 53 6.41 -14.01 2.77
CA ALA A 53 7.39 -15.10 2.78
C ALA A 53 8.72 -14.70 2.12
N LEU A 54 8.68 -13.95 1.01
CA LEU A 54 9.89 -13.41 0.37
C LEU A 54 10.65 -12.45 1.28
N MET A 55 9.96 -11.76 2.18
CA MET A 55 10.54 -10.87 3.19
C MET A 55 10.90 -11.60 4.49
N GLY A 56 10.76 -12.94 4.54
CA GLY A 56 11.11 -13.78 5.68
C GLY A 56 10.06 -13.83 6.78
N PHE A 57 8.82 -13.43 6.50
CA PHE A 57 7.69 -13.53 7.41
C PHE A 57 6.83 -14.74 7.06
N LEU A 58 6.58 -15.61 8.04
CA LEU A 58 5.79 -16.82 7.87
C LEU A 58 4.51 -16.76 8.71
N PRO A 59 3.39 -17.31 8.20
CA PRO A 59 2.15 -17.37 8.96
C PRO A 59 2.27 -18.40 10.10
N GLU A 60 1.96 -17.99 11.33
CA GLU A 60 1.97 -18.90 12.50
C GLU A 60 0.61 -19.04 13.16
N GLU A 61 -0.20 -17.98 13.12
CA GLU A 61 -1.54 -17.97 13.73
C GLU A 61 -2.56 -17.45 12.73
N SER A 62 -3.73 -18.07 12.71
CA SER A 62 -4.90 -17.57 11.98
C SER A 62 -6.10 -17.44 12.90
N GLU A 63 -6.80 -16.33 12.75
CA GLU A 63 -8.12 -16.07 13.31
C GLU A 63 -9.13 -16.07 12.14
N GLU A 64 -10.43 -15.93 12.44
CA GLU A 64 -11.50 -16.10 11.45
C GLU A 64 -11.33 -15.21 10.19
N ASP A 65 -10.84 -13.98 10.39
CA ASP A 65 -10.65 -12.97 9.35
C ASP A 65 -9.29 -12.25 9.46
N ALA A 66 -8.30 -12.88 10.10
CA ALA A 66 -6.95 -12.35 10.20
C ALA A 66 -5.87 -13.43 10.20
N VAL A 67 -4.69 -13.12 9.69
CA VAL A 67 -3.51 -13.98 9.74
C VAL A 67 -2.34 -13.20 10.35
N LYS A 68 -1.64 -13.82 11.30
CA LYS A 68 -0.45 -13.25 11.95
C LYS A 68 0.80 -13.89 11.39
N TYR A 69 1.73 -13.03 11.00
CA TYR A 69 3.01 -13.40 10.43
C TYR A 69 4.15 -12.94 11.33
N TYR A 70 5.12 -13.82 11.51
CA TYR A 70 6.30 -13.60 12.35
C TYR A 70 7.57 -13.88 11.55
N SER A 71 8.70 -13.33 12.00
CA SER A 71 9.99 -13.55 11.37
C SER A 71 11.07 -13.73 12.43
N ASP A 72 11.77 -14.84 12.38
CA ASP A 72 12.98 -15.07 13.19
C ASP A 72 14.20 -14.29 12.66
N LEU A 73 14.10 -13.74 11.45
CA LEU A 73 15.19 -13.05 10.76
C LEU A 73 15.10 -11.52 10.94
N ASN A 74 13.90 -10.98 11.11
CA ASN A 74 13.68 -9.53 11.19
C ASN A 74 13.72 -9.05 12.65
N GLN A 75 14.73 -8.25 13.00
CA GLN A 75 14.90 -7.72 14.36
C GLN A 75 14.06 -6.47 14.64
N PHE A 76 13.54 -5.81 13.60
CA PHE A 76 12.85 -4.52 13.70
C PHE A 76 11.33 -4.66 13.78
N VAL A 77 10.77 -5.72 13.21
CA VAL A 77 9.33 -5.98 13.17
C VAL A 77 9.04 -7.24 13.96
N SER A 78 8.22 -7.09 14.99
CA SER A 78 7.81 -8.20 15.85
C SER A 78 6.70 -9.05 15.23
N ALA A 79 5.75 -8.44 14.52
CA ALA A 79 4.65 -9.14 13.87
C ALA A 79 4.00 -8.31 12.78
N ILE A 80 3.42 -8.98 11.78
CA ILE A 80 2.51 -8.37 10.80
C ILE A 80 1.17 -9.10 10.93
N LEU A 81 0.08 -8.36 11.11
CA LEU A 81 -1.28 -8.90 11.13
C LEU A 81 -1.99 -8.45 9.86
N VAL A 82 -2.45 -9.38 9.03
CA VAL A 82 -3.21 -9.08 7.80
C VAL A 82 -4.68 -9.44 8.04
N PHE A 83 -5.56 -8.48 7.82
CA PHE A 83 -7.01 -8.64 7.93
C PHE A 83 -7.61 -8.88 6.55
N VAL A 84 -8.56 -9.82 6.45
CA VAL A 84 -9.25 -10.14 5.20
C VAL A 84 -10.75 -9.91 5.34
N GLU A 85 -11.40 -9.54 4.24
CA GLU A 85 -12.86 -9.47 4.22
C GLU A 85 -13.49 -10.86 4.35
N PRO A 86 -14.52 -11.07 5.18
CA PRO A 86 -15.09 -12.39 5.40
C PRO A 86 -15.63 -13.08 4.15
N ASN A 87 -16.22 -12.30 3.23
CA ASN A 87 -16.91 -12.82 2.05
C ASN A 87 -15.97 -13.03 0.85
N THR A 88 -15.08 -12.07 0.60
CA THR A 88 -14.21 -12.08 -0.59
C THR A 88 -12.84 -12.70 -0.29
N LYS A 89 -12.47 -12.80 0.99
CA LYS A 89 -11.15 -13.21 1.48
C LYS A 89 -10.00 -12.41 0.85
N ARG A 90 -10.29 -11.15 0.48
CA ARG A 90 -9.31 -10.17 0.01
C ARG A 90 -8.81 -9.35 1.19
N VAL A 91 -7.56 -8.88 1.09
CA VAL A 91 -6.94 -8.05 2.12
C VAL A 91 -7.72 -6.74 2.30
N ALA A 92 -8.25 -6.57 3.51
CA ALA A 92 -9.00 -5.40 3.94
C ALA A 92 -8.12 -4.40 4.70
N GLY A 93 -6.95 -4.82 5.18
CA GLY A 93 -6.00 -3.98 5.90
C GLY A 93 -4.92 -4.81 6.57
N TRP A 94 -3.93 -4.15 7.16
CA TRP A 94 -2.88 -4.81 7.93
C TRP A 94 -2.30 -3.91 9.00
N PHE A 95 -1.69 -4.52 10.01
CA PHE A 95 -0.98 -3.87 11.09
C PHE A 95 0.46 -4.38 11.13
N VAL A 96 1.42 -3.46 11.20
CA VAL A 96 2.84 -3.80 11.38
C VAL A 96 3.23 -3.40 12.80
N LYS A 97 3.60 -4.39 13.61
CA LYS A 97 4.07 -4.17 14.97
C LYS A 97 5.59 -4.12 14.98
N TYR A 98 6.16 -2.94 15.14
CA TYR A 98 7.59 -2.76 15.33
C TYR A 98 8.03 -3.23 16.73
N ASN A 99 9.27 -3.71 16.85
CA ASN A 99 9.86 -4.08 18.12
C ASN A 99 10.00 -2.84 19.02
N SER A 100 9.63 -2.96 20.30
CA SER A 100 9.73 -1.86 21.29
C SER A 100 11.18 -1.45 21.58
N GLU A 101 12.14 -2.31 21.26
CA GLU A 101 13.57 -1.99 21.39
C GLU A 101 14.12 -1.16 20.23
N ASN A 102 13.29 -0.87 19.21
CA ASN A 102 13.69 0.02 18.12
C ASN A 102 13.96 1.42 18.67
N GLY A 103 15.14 1.95 18.34
CA GLY A 103 15.48 3.34 18.65
C GLY A 103 14.78 4.33 17.72
N GLU A 104 14.81 5.60 18.12
CA GLU A 104 14.17 6.72 17.42
C GLU A 104 14.55 6.81 15.93
N ASP A 105 15.80 6.46 15.58
CA ASP A 105 16.27 6.44 14.20
C ASP A 105 15.43 5.52 13.28
N ASN A 106 14.98 4.37 13.79
CA ASN A 106 14.17 3.44 13.01
C ASN A 106 12.74 3.96 12.81
N ASP A 107 12.20 4.67 13.80
CA ASP A 107 10.89 5.31 13.69
C ASP A 107 10.92 6.40 12.62
N HIS A 108 11.96 7.24 12.64
CA HIS A 108 12.18 8.27 11.62
C HIS A 108 12.30 7.67 10.22
N LEU A 109 12.97 6.52 10.08
CA LEU A 109 13.06 5.81 8.80
C LEU A 109 11.69 5.32 8.32
N THR A 110 10.90 4.71 9.20
CA THR A 110 9.53 4.24 8.89
C THR A 110 8.64 5.41 8.46
N ILE A 111 8.60 6.48 9.25
CA ILE A 111 7.80 7.69 8.96
C ILE A 111 8.27 8.34 7.65
N SER A 112 9.57 8.45 7.43
CA SER A 112 10.14 8.98 6.18
C SER A 112 9.74 8.14 4.98
N ARG A 113 9.74 6.81 5.10
CA ARG A 113 9.33 5.91 4.02
C ARG A 113 7.85 6.07 3.69
N ILE A 114 6.99 6.11 4.71
CA ILE A 114 5.55 6.38 4.54
C ILE A 114 5.34 7.73 3.85
N ALA A 115 6.05 8.77 4.27
CA ALA A 115 5.97 10.10 3.67
C ALA A 115 6.45 10.14 2.21
N GLN A 116 7.39 9.28 1.81
CA GLN A 116 7.79 9.11 0.41
C GLN A 116 6.71 8.41 -0.42
N MET A 117 5.99 7.45 0.16
CA MET A 117 4.96 6.66 -0.52
C MET A 117 3.65 7.42 -0.68
N HIS A 118 3.22 8.12 0.37
CA HIS A 118 1.88 8.72 0.45
C HIS A 118 1.89 10.25 0.55
N GLY A 119 3.07 10.86 0.54
CA GLY A 119 3.25 12.30 0.69
C GLY A 119 3.49 12.72 2.15
N LYS A 120 3.98 13.94 2.32
CA LYS A 120 4.38 14.49 3.63
C LYS A 120 3.22 15.00 4.47
N THR A 121 2.06 15.19 3.86
CA THR A 121 0.86 15.70 4.54
C THR A 121 0.18 14.56 5.29
N ASN A 122 0.06 14.70 6.60
CA ASN A 122 -0.68 13.80 7.47
C ASN A 122 -1.51 14.62 8.47
N HIS A 123 -2.45 13.96 9.13
CA HIS A 123 -3.16 14.49 10.28
C HIS A 123 -2.56 13.89 11.55
N PHE A 124 -2.15 14.74 12.48
CA PHE A 124 -1.78 14.32 13.82
C PHE A 124 -2.99 14.43 14.74
N ASP A 125 -3.37 13.31 15.37
CA ASP A 125 -4.41 13.25 16.38
C ASP A 125 -3.76 13.25 17.76
N GLU A 126 -3.96 14.34 18.50
CA GLU A 126 -3.37 14.57 19.82
C GLU A 126 -3.95 13.66 20.90
N GLU A 127 -5.21 13.23 20.80
CA GLU A 127 -5.85 12.42 21.84
C GLU A 127 -5.27 11.00 21.89
N THR A 128 -4.96 10.45 20.73
CA THR A 128 -4.45 9.09 20.57
C THR A 128 -2.97 9.01 20.19
N GLN A 129 -2.32 10.17 20.03
CA GLN A 129 -0.90 10.30 19.67
C GLN A 129 -0.55 9.52 18.39
N GLN A 130 -1.36 9.68 17.35
CA GLN A 130 -1.18 8.98 16.07
C GLN A 130 -1.02 9.94 14.88
N LEU A 131 -0.23 9.51 13.91
CA LEU A 131 -0.13 10.12 12.59
C LEU A 131 -1.02 9.35 11.60
N ILE A 132 -1.87 10.07 10.88
CA ILE A 132 -2.88 9.49 9.97
C ILE A 132 -2.67 10.03 8.56
N TRP A 133 -2.50 9.12 7.60
CA TRP A 133 -2.56 9.42 6.17
C TRP A 133 -3.88 8.93 5.59
N PHE A 134 -4.63 9.84 4.96
CA PHE A 134 -5.85 9.50 4.21
C PHE A 134 -5.46 9.11 2.79
N LEU A 135 -5.53 7.82 2.48
CA LEU A 135 -5.14 7.27 1.18
C LEU A 135 -6.29 7.40 0.17
N THR A 136 -7.51 7.13 0.62
CA THR A 136 -8.78 7.34 -0.09
C THR A 136 -9.84 7.79 0.90
N ASP A 137 -11.08 8.00 0.42
CA ASP A 137 -12.23 8.30 1.28
C ASP A 137 -12.59 7.18 2.28
N SER A 138 -12.04 5.97 2.10
CA SER A 138 -12.35 4.78 2.92
C SER A 138 -11.12 4.04 3.44
N ARG A 139 -9.90 4.52 3.14
CA ARG A 139 -8.64 3.83 3.50
C ARG A 139 -7.67 4.81 4.12
N THR A 140 -7.13 4.41 5.26
CA THR A 140 -6.21 5.21 6.05
C THR A 140 -5.02 4.39 6.50
N LEU A 141 -3.87 5.04 6.64
CA LEU A 141 -2.69 4.49 7.31
C LEU A 141 -2.51 5.22 8.63
N HIS A 142 -2.36 4.44 9.71
CA HIS A 142 -2.16 4.95 11.06
C HIS A 142 -0.79 4.53 11.57
N VAL A 143 -0.03 5.48 12.10
CA VAL A 143 1.22 5.23 12.84
C VAL A 143 1.02 5.71 14.26
N MET A 144 1.16 4.80 15.22
CA MET A 144 1.02 5.08 16.64
C MET A 144 2.09 4.34 17.42
N TYR A 145 2.52 4.94 18.53
CA TYR A 145 3.39 4.28 19.49
C TYR A 145 2.55 3.37 20.40
N ALA A 146 2.91 2.09 20.44
CA ALA A 146 2.35 1.17 21.43
C ALA A 146 3.13 1.34 22.74
N ALA A 147 2.42 1.73 23.82
CA ALA A 147 2.95 1.80 25.17
C ALA A 147 3.13 0.40 25.80
#